data_AF-G4CFI5-F1
#
_entry.id   AF-G4CFI5-F1
#
_cell.length_a   1.000
_cell.length_b   1.000
_cell.length_c   1.000
_cell.angle_alpha   90.00
_cell.angle_beta   90.00
_cell.angle_gamma   90.00
#
_symmetry.space_group_name_H-M   'P 1'
#
loop_
_entity.id
_entity.type
_entity.pdbx_description
1 polymer ?
#
loop_
_entity_poly.entity_id
_entity_poly.type
_entity_poly.pdbx_seq_one_letter_code
_entity_poly.pdbx_strand_id
1 'polypeptide(L)'
;MKRMLCALMLFPAAVWAQGKDDELAQCSQIFRDNMNIVVFPMRCTGVPPAQPLAEEKLENHLRQTQRCEDLLAGKYAANAQRIERELQAYVLPVAEEVRRLQRDPQAMLRFCEAQHRRAYETLMKY
;
A
#
# COMPACT_ATOMS: atom_id res chain seq x y z
N MET A 1 54.35 4.38 -31.59
CA MET A 1 53.32 5.40 -31.32
C MET A 1 52.33 4.85 -30.30
N LYS A 2 52.03 5.65 -29.25
CA LYS A 2 50.80 5.75 -28.41
C LYS A 2 49.82 4.57 -28.33
N ARG A 3 49.15 4.23 -27.24
CA ARG A 3 49.11 4.63 -25.80
C ARG A 3 47.96 3.78 -25.22
N MET A 4 48.11 3.38 -23.95
CA MET A 4 47.05 3.35 -22.92
C MET A 4 45.87 2.37 -23.10
N LEU A 5 45.74 1.33 -22.27
CA LEU A 5 45.36 1.28 -20.84
C LEU A 5 43.86 1.06 -20.65
N CYS A 6 43.57 -0.06 -19.98
CA CYS A 6 42.41 -0.39 -19.16
C CYS A 6 41.31 0.68 -19.01
N ALA A 7 40.10 0.38 -19.49
CA ALA A 7 38.81 0.94 -19.05
C ALA A 7 37.74 0.34 -19.98
N LEU A 8 36.66 -0.35 -19.59
CA LEU A 8 35.96 -0.45 -18.33
C LEU A 8 35.36 -1.86 -18.20
N MET A 9 35.91 -2.66 -17.29
CA MET A 9 35.12 -3.69 -16.60
C MET A 9 34.32 -3.01 -15.49
N LEU A 10 33.26 -2.28 -15.84
CA LEU A 10 32.30 -1.76 -14.88
C LEU A 10 30.95 -1.76 -15.58
N PHE A 11 30.07 -2.70 -15.23
CA PHE A 11 28.66 -2.46 -14.93
C PHE A 11 27.93 -3.80 -14.67
N PRO A 12 28.00 -4.32 -13.43
CA PRO A 12 26.88 -5.06 -12.86
C PRO A 12 26.36 -4.33 -11.61
N ALA A 13 26.20 -3.01 -11.67
CA ALA A 13 25.70 -2.21 -10.54
C ALA A 13 24.28 -1.66 -10.73
N ALA A 14 23.74 -1.67 -11.95
CA ALA A 14 22.41 -1.10 -12.23
C ALA A 14 21.24 -2.02 -11.85
N VAL A 15 21.44 -3.35 -11.87
CA VAL A 15 20.38 -4.33 -11.55
C VAL A 15 19.96 -4.28 -10.07
N TRP A 16 20.88 -3.88 -9.19
CA TRP A 16 20.64 -3.86 -7.74
C TRP A 16 19.88 -2.63 -7.27
N ALA A 17 19.90 -1.52 -8.03
CA ALA A 17 19.14 -0.32 -7.72
C ALA A 17 17.67 -0.48 -8.15
N GLN A 18 17.43 -1.03 -9.35
CA GLN A 18 16.09 -1.33 -9.85
C GLN A 18 15.33 -2.30 -8.93
N GLY A 19 15.95 -3.41 -8.52
CA GLY A 19 15.28 -4.37 -7.63
C GLY A 19 14.98 -3.84 -6.23
N LYS A 20 15.71 -2.83 -5.74
CA LYS A 20 15.44 -2.18 -4.44
C LYS A 20 14.27 -1.21 -4.53
N ASP A 21 14.23 -0.42 -5.60
CA ASP A 21 13.14 0.52 -5.83
C ASP A 21 11.83 -0.23 -6.13
N ASP A 22 11.89 -1.36 -6.83
CA ASP A 22 10.74 -2.23 -7.10
C ASP A 22 10.17 -2.85 -5.81
N GLU A 23 11.02 -3.32 -4.89
CA GLU A 23 10.57 -3.91 -3.61
C GLU A 23 9.95 -2.85 -2.68
N LEU A 24 10.54 -1.65 -2.62
CA LEU A 24 9.98 -0.54 -1.84
C LEU A 24 8.69 0.00 -2.44
N ALA A 25 8.59 0.07 -3.78
CA ALA A 25 7.37 0.45 -4.46
C ALA A 25 6.26 -0.58 -4.20
N GLN A 26 6.58 -1.88 -4.23
CA GLN A 26 5.65 -2.94 -3.89
C GLN A 26 5.15 -2.82 -2.45
N CYS A 27 6.05 -2.58 -1.48
CA CYS A 27 5.63 -2.39 -0.09
C CYS A 27 4.78 -1.12 0.11
N SER A 28 5.12 -0.03 -0.59
CA SER A 28 4.30 1.18 -0.57
C SER A 28 2.89 0.91 -1.10
N GLN A 29 2.75 0.09 -2.14
CA GLN A 29 1.46 -0.34 -2.67
C GLN A 29 0.72 -1.25 -1.68
N ILE A 30 1.39 -2.22 -1.05
CA ILE A 30 0.79 -3.11 -0.05
C ILE A 30 0.23 -2.32 1.13
N PHE A 31 0.93 -1.28 1.62
CA PHE A 31 0.40 -0.45 2.70
C PHE A 31 -0.83 0.37 2.27
N ARG A 32 -0.87 0.87 1.03
CA ARG A 32 -2.07 1.52 0.48
C ARG A 32 -3.23 0.55 0.37
N ASP A 33 -2.96 -0.68 -0.05
CA ASP A 33 -3.97 -1.73 -0.14
C ASP A 33 -4.49 -2.12 1.25
N ASN A 34 -3.63 -2.15 2.28
CA ASN A 34 -4.04 -2.34 3.67
C ASN A 34 -4.99 -1.23 4.15
N MET A 35 -4.76 0.02 3.73
CA MET A 35 -5.72 1.11 4.02
C MET A 35 -7.09 0.85 3.38
N ASN A 36 -7.11 0.35 2.14
CA ASN A 36 -8.36 0.06 1.41
C ASN A 36 -9.09 -1.16 1.97
N ILE A 37 -8.37 -2.20 2.39
CA ILE A 37 -8.93 -3.48 2.85
C ILE A 37 -9.39 -3.39 4.30
N VAL A 38 -8.60 -2.76 5.17
CA VAL A 38 -8.82 -2.78 6.62
C VAL A 38 -9.26 -1.42 7.14
N VAL A 39 -8.52 -0.35 6.84
CA VAL A 39 -8.68 0.94 7.54
C VAL A 39 -9.90 1.74 7.13
N PHE A 40 -10.14 1.91 5.83
CA PHE A 40 -11.28 2.69 5.35
C PHE A 40 -12.63 1.99 5.64
N PRO A 41 -12.78 0.67 5.44
CA PRO A 41 -14.01 -0.04 5.81
C PRO A 41 -14.35 0.02 7.31
N MET A 42 -13.35 0.13 8.21
CA MET A 42 -13.61 0.29 9.65
C MET A 42 -14.43 1.56 9.99
N ARG A 43 -14.53 2.54 9.08
CA ARG A 43 -15.39 3.72 9.27
C ARG A 43 -16.87 3.46 8.97
N CYS A 44 -17.22 2.26 8.48
CA CYS A 44 -18.54 1.90 7.98
C CYS A 44 -19.35 1.03 8.94
N THR A 45 -19.42 1.45 10.21
CA THR A 45 -20.19 0.75 11.24
C THR A 45 -21.66 0.64 10.84
N GLY A 46 -22.23 -0.58 10.90
CA GLY A 46 -23.65 -0.82 10.62
C GLY A 46 -24.02 -0.94 9.14
N VAL A 47 -23.06 -0.80 8.22
CA VAL A 47 -23.23 -1.14 6.80
C VAL A 47 -22.48 -2.44 6.56
N PRO A 48 -23.12 -3.58 6.26
CA PRO A 48 -22.39 -4.80 5.98
C PRO A 48 -21.70 -4.74 4.61
N PRO A 49 -20.61 -5.49 4.39
CA PRO A 49 -20.06 -5.67 3.05
C PRO A 49 -21.06 -6.44 2.17
N ALA A 50 -21.17 -6.03 0.91
CA ALA A 50 -22.05 -6.68 -0.06
C ALA A 50 -21.56 -8.08 -0.46
N GLN A 51 -20.27 -8.36 -0.25
CA GLN A 51 -19.61 -9.60 -0.61
C GLN A 51 -18.90 -10.16 0.63
N PRO A 52 -18.94 -11.49 0.84
CA PRO A 52 -18.19 -12.12 1.92
C PRO A 52 -16.69 -11.92 1.72
N LEU A 53 -15.95 -11.84 2.82
CA LEU A 53 -14.49 -11.77 2.79
C LEU A 53 -13.92 -13.08 2.26
N ALA A 54 -12.97 -13.00 1.33
CA ALA A 54 -12.19 -14.14 0.88
C ALA A 54 -11.03 -14.37 1.87
N GLU A 55 -11.26 -15.24 2.86
CA GLU A 55 -10.33 -15.46 3.99
C GLU A 55 -8.91 -15.78 3.55
N GLU A 56 -8.73 -16.70 2.59
CA GLU A 56 -7.40 -17.06 2.06
C GLU A 56 -6.64 -15.85 1.49
N LYS A 57 -7.35 -14.98 0.76
CA LYS A 57 -6.77 -13.77 0.18
C LYS A 57 -6.42 -12.75 1.25
N LEU A 58 -7.24 -12.65 2.30
CA LEU A 58 -6.98 -11.79 3.45
C LEU A 58 -5.73 -12.26 4.20
N GLU A 59 -5.60 -13.55 4.45
CA GLU A 59 -4.39 -14.11 5.05
C GLU A 59 -3.15 -13.85 4.19
N ASN A 60 -3.26 -13.99 2.86
CA ASN A 60 -2.15 -13.69 1.97
C ASN A 60 -1.75 -12.21 2.02
N HIS A 61 -2.73 -11.31 2.01
CA HIS A 61 -2.50 -9.87 2.15
C HIS A 61 -1.81 -9.53 3.48
N LEU A 62 -2.27 -10.10 4.60
CA LEU A 62 -1.68 -9.87 5.92
C LEU A 62 -0.24 -10.38 5.99
N ARG A 63 0.07 -11.56 5.40
CA ARG A 63 1.44 -12.05 5.29
C ARG A 63 2.34 -11.10 4.50
N GLN A 64 1.85 -10.58 3.38
CA GLN A 64 2.61 -9.62 2.57
C GLN A 64 2.81 -8.28 3.30
N THR A 65 1.81 -7.83 4.04
CA THR A 65 1.90 -6.62 4.88
C THR A 65 2.98 -6.80 5.95
N GLN A 66 2.95 -7.90 6.71
CA GLN A 66 3.97 -8.20 7.71
C GLN A 66 5.38 -8.25 7.11
N ARG A 67 5.55 -8.92 5.96
CA ARG A 67 6.84 -8.96 5.24
C ARG A 67 7.35 -7.55 4.94
N CYS A 68 6.46 -6.65 4.52
CA CYS A 68 6.83 -5.27 4.22
C CYS A 68 7.15 -4.44 5.46
N GLU A 69 6.47 -4.67 6.58
CA GLU A 69 6.81 -4.08 7.87
C GLU A 69 8.21 -4.52 8.32
N ASP A 70 8.53 -5.82 8.23
CA ASP A 70 9.85 -6.35 8.59
C ASP A 70 10.96 -5.77 7.69
N LEU A 71 10.68 -5.62 6.39
CA LEU A 71 11.59 -4.99 5.44
C LEU A 71 11.84 -3.52 5.78
N LEU A 72 10.80 -2.78 6.18
CA LEU A 72 10.94 -1.39 6.63
C LEU A 72 11.62 -1.28 7.99
N ALA A 73 11.43 -2.23 8.90
CA ALA A 73 12.10 -2.22 10.20
C ALA A 73 13.59 -2.58 10.10
N GLY A 74 13.96 -3.40 9.11
CA GLY A 74 15.33 -3.85 8.88
C GLY A 74 15.97 -3.20 7.64
N LYS A 75 15.92 -3.92 6.52
CA LYS A 75 16.66 -3.62 5.28
C LYS A 75 16.47 -2.19 4.77
N TYR A 76 15.30 -1.60 4.98
CA TYR A 76 14.91 -0.29 4.47
C TYR A 76 14.49 0.71 5.56
N ALA A 77 15.03 0.60 6.77
CA ALA A 77 14.74 1.53 7.88
C ALA A 77 14.93 3.01 7.52
N ALA A 78 15.92 3.33 6.69
CA ALA A 78 16.14 4.69 6.22
C ALA A 78 14.99 5.26 5.36
N ASN A 79 14.16 4.40 4.76
CA ASN A 79 13.03 4.77 3.90
C ASN A 79 11.70 4.85 4.66
N ALA A 80 11.63 4.38 5.91
CA ALA A 80 10.38 4.23 6.67
C ALA A 80 9.60 5.55 6.75
N GLN A 81 10.24 6.65 7.16
CA GLN A 81 9.57 7.96 7.27
C GLN A 81 9.06 8.49 5.92
N ARG A 82 9.75 8.20 4.81
CA ARG A 82 9.28 8.62 3.48
C ARG A 82 8.00 7.87 3.14
N ILE A 83 8.00 6.54 3.31
CA ILE A 83 6.85 5.69 3.01
C ILE A 83 5.66 6.05 3.91
N GLU A 84 5.91 6.33 5.19
CA GLU A 84 4.88 6.80 6.12
C GLU A 84 4.24 8.11 5.66
N ARG A 85 5.03 9.10 5.23
CA ARG A 85 4.49 10.37 4.70
C ARG A 85 3.67 10.16 3.43
N GLU A 86 4.12 9.30 2.53
CA GLU A 86 3.38 8.97 1.31
C GLU A 86 2.05 8.27 1.63
N LEU A 87 2.05 7.37 2.61
CA LEU A 87 0.84 6.71 3.09
C LEU A 87 -0.10 7.70 3.79
N GLN A 88 0.44 8.62 4.59
CA GLN A 88 -0.35 9.66 5.24
C GLN A 88 -1.02 10.58 4.20
N ALA A 89 -0.27 11.02 3.17
CA ALA A 89 -0.81 11.80 2.07
C ALA A 89 -1.94 11.06 1.31
N TYR A 90 -1.84 9.73 1.24
CA TYR A 90 -2.90 8.89 0.66
C TYR A 90 -4.16 8.80 1.55
N VAL A 91 -3.98 8.74 2.88
CA VAL A 91 -5.08 8.60 3.85
C VAL A 91 -5.83 9.90 4.10
N LEU A 92 -5.13 11.04 4.13
CA LEU A 92 -5.69 12.34 4.53
C LEU A 92 -6.97 12.73 3.77
N PRO A 93 -7.04 12.66 2.43
CA PRO A 93 -8.25 13.03 1.69
C PRO A 93 -9.47 12.18 2.08
N VAL A 94 -9.28 10.88 2.34
CA VAL A 94 -10.36 9.99 2.76
C VAL A 94 -10.83 10.33 4.18
N ALA A 95 -9.90 10.66 5.08
CA ALA A 95 -10.26 11.09 6.43
C ALA A 95 -11.06 12.40 6.41
N GLU A 96 -10.70 13.35 5.55
CA GLU A 96 -11.43 14.61 5.35
C GLU A 96 -12.82 14.38 4.73
N GLU A 97 -12.91 13.52 3.71
CA GLU A 97 -14.16 13.08 3.11
C GLU A 97 -15.11 12.52 4.19
N VAL A 98 -14.65 11.56 5.00
CA VAL A 98 -15.46 10.98 6.08
C VAL A 98 -15.96 12.06 7.05
N ARG A 99 -15.10 12.99 7.50
CA ARG A 99 -15.52 14.09 8.39
C ARG A 99 -16.62 14.95 7.77
N ARG A 100 -16.55 15.21 6.45
CA ARG A 100 -17.57 15.97 5.72
C ARG A 100 -18.89 15.19 5.65
N LEU A 101 -18.81 13.89 5.41
CA LEU A 101 -19.97 13.01 5.21
C LEU A 101 -20.68 12.63 6.51
N GLN A 102 -20.02 12.73 7.67
CA GLN A 102 -20.60 12.35 8.98
C GLN A 102 -21.95 13.00 9.30
N ARG A 103 -22.27 14.16 8.70
CA ARG A 103 -23.55 14.86 8.92
C ARG A 103 -24.64 14.47 7.92
N ASP A 104 -24.34 13.65 6.93
CA ASP A 104 -25.27 13.17 5.90
C ASP A 104 -25.27 11.63 5.88
N PRO A 105 -26.24 10.98 6.55
CA PRO A 105 -26.32 9.53 6.61
C PRO A 105 -26.42 8.85 5.24
N GLN A 106 -27.11 9.45 4.27
CA GLN A 106 -27.24 8.85 2.95
C GLN A 106 -25.93 8.92 2.17
N ALA A 107 -25.21 10.04 2.28
CA ALA A 107 -23.91 10.16 1.65
C ALA A 107 -22.86 9.26 2.32
N MET A 108 -22.91 9.10 3.65
CA MET A 108 -22.07 8.15 4.37
C MET A 108 -22.36 6.69 3.96
N LEU A 109 -23.64 6.33 3.76
CA LEU A 109 -24.00 5.00 3.27
C LEU A 109 -23.38 4.70 1.89
N ARG A 110 -23.51 5.63 0.93
CA ARG A 110 -22.91 5.49 -0.41
C ARG A 110 -21.39 5.40 -0.36
N PHE A 111 -20.76 6.21 0.50
CA PHE A 111 -19.32 6.11 0.74
C PHE A 111 -18.94 4.71 1.22
N CYS A 112 -19.70 4.16 2.15
CA CYS A 112 -19.42 2.84 2.71
C CYS A 112 -19.60 1.70 1.73
N GLU A 113 -20.65 1.72 0.92
CA GLU A 113 -20.81 0.77 -0.18
C GLU A 113 -19.61 0.82 -1.14
N ALA A 114 -19.14 2.03 -1.47
CA ALA A 114 -17.97 2.22 -2.32
C ALA A 114 -16.68 1.70 -1.67
N GLN A 115 -16.45 1.94 -0.37
CA GLN A 115 -15.28 1.42 0.34
C GLN A 115 -15.31 -0.11 0.44
N HIS A 116 -16.47 -0.71 0.70
CA HIS A 116 -16.61 -2.17 0.78
C HIS A 116 -16.36 -2.84 -0.56
N ARG A 117 -16.90 -2.28 -1.64
CA ARG A 117 -16.59 -2.77 -3.00
C ARG A 117 -15.09 -2.64 -3.30
N ARG A 118 -14.49 -1.49 -2.99
CA ARG A 118 -13.05 -1.26 -3.22
C ARG A 118 -12.18 -2.21 -2.40
N ALA A 119 -12.54 -2.45 -1.14
CA ALA A 119 -11.86 -3.40 -0.27
C ALA A 119 -11.86 -4.79 -0.89
N TYR A 120 -13.03 -5.25 -1.35
CA TYR A 120 -13.16 -6.54 -2.04
C TYR A 120 -12.31 -6.60 -3.32
N GLU A 121 -12.46 -5.63 -4.22
CA GLU A 121 -11.68 -5.58 -5.48
C GLU A 121 -10.17 -5.55 -5.24
N THR A 122 -9.73 -4.86 -4.19
CA THR A 122 -8.32 -4.81 -3.79
C THR A 122 -7.86 -6.14 -3.24
N LEU A 123 -8.67 -6.75 -2.37
CA LEU A 123 -8.40 -8.06 -1.77
C LEU A 123 -8.25 -9.15 -2.83
N MET A 124 -9.04 -9.09 -3.92
CA MET A 124 -9.01 -10.09 -4.99
C MET A 124 -7.66 -10.20 -5.73
N LYS A 125 -6.77 -9.20 -5.61
CA LYS A 125 -5.42 -9.20 -6.18
C LYS A 125 -4.44 -10.10 -5.42
N TYR A 126 -4.75 -10.45 -4.18
CA TYR A 126 -3.96 -11.32 -3.31
C TYR A 126 -4.40 -12.77 -3.42
#